data_AF-A0A8S0H8M7-F1
#
_entry.id   AF-A0A8S0H8M7-F1
#
_cell.length_a   1.000
_cell.length_b   1.000
_cell.length_c   1.000
_cell.angle_alpha   90.00
_cell.angle_beta   90.00
_cell.angle_gamma   90.00
#
_symmetry.space_group_name_H-M   'P 1'
#
loop_
_entity.id
_entity.type
_entity.pdbx_description
1 polymer ?
#
loop_
_entity_poly.entity_id
_entity_poly.type
_entity_poly.pdbx_seq_one_letter_code
_entity_poly.pdbx_strand_id
1 'polypeptide(L)'
;MADPEHPRWLGALLALAYPDRVAQQRRPGGAEYRLANGRAALFSETDSLMKQPWLVIADLGSRQGQREERIYLAADFDPVLFDSVLAEQVRQVDQLDWDEREGVLRAERQRKVGELVLSREPLSGLDESARTQALVNLVRRKGLELLPWTPELRQWQARVALLRQLDLEATGASQWPDVSDGALLKGLEQWLQPYLGKVSRLSHFANLELAGIIHNLLPWPLPQRLDELAPIT
;
A
#
# COMPACT_ATOMS: atom_id res chain seq x y z
N MET A 1 -37.07 20.78 10.35
CA MET A 1 -36.96 20.39 8.93
C MET A 1 -35.83 21.22 8.35
N ALA A 2 -34.86 20.62 7.68
CA ALA A 2 -33.74 21.37 7.12
C ALA A 2 -34.25 22.37 6.08
N ASP A 3 -33.81 23.62 6.16
CA ASP A 3 -34.09 24.64 5.14
C ASP A 3 -33.49 24.18 3.79
N PRO A 4 -34.30 23.96 2.74
CA PRO A 4 -33.82 23.52 1.43
C PRO A 4 -33.00 24.60 0.70
N GLU A 5 -33.09 25.87 1.08
CA GLU A 5 -32.32 26.96 0.48
C GLU A 5 -30.98 27.21 1.20
N HIS A 6 -30.68 26.42 2.24
CA HIS A 6 -29.44 26.58 2.99
C HIS A 6 -28.21 26.33 2.09
N PRO A 7 -27.21 27.24 2.07
CA PRO A 7 -26.04 27.15 1.16
C PRO A 7 -25.29 25.82 1.16
N ARG A 8 -25.26 25.12 2.31
CA ARG A 8 -24.68 23.76 2.44
C ARG A 8 -25.15 22.76 1.37
N TRP A 9 -26.35 22.93 0.82
CA TRP A 9 -26.89 22.04 -0.21
C TRP A 9 -26.19 22.22 -1.56
N LEU A 10 -25.59 23.38 -1.83
CA LEU A 10 -24.78 23.59 -3.03
C LEU A 10 -23.58 22.63 -3.04
N GLY A 11 -22.83 22.56 -1.94
CA GLY A 11 -21.74 21.61 -1.79
C GLY A 11 -22.21 20.16 -1.90
N ALA A 12 -23.37 19.83 -1.32
CA ALA A 12 -23.97 18.49 -1.42
C ALA A 12 -24.29 18.10 -2.88
N LEU A 13 -24.95 18.98 -3.62
CA LEU A 13 -25.31 18.75 -5.03
C LEU A 13 -24.06 18.62 -5.91
N LEU A 14 -23.05 19.46 -5.67
CA LEU A 14 -21.77 19.33 -6.36
C LEU A 14 -21.06 18.03 -6.02
N ALA A 15 -21.08 17.57 -4.77
CA ALA A 15 -20.48 16.29 -4.37
C ALA A 15 -21.20 15.09 -5.00
N LEU A 16 -22.51 15.19 -5.27
CA LEU A 16 -23.25 14.18 -6.02
C LEU A 16 -22.85 14.18 -7.51
N ALA A 17 -22.69 15.36 -8.11
CA ALA A 17 -22.33 15.50 -9.52
C ALA A 17 -20.85 15.14 -9.79
N TYR A 18 -19.96 15.50 -8.88
CA TYR A 18 -18.51 15.39 -8.99
C TYR A 18 -17.89 14.79 -7.72
N PRO A 19 -18.22 13.53 -7.36
CA PRO A 19 -17.74 12.91 -6.13
C PRO A 19 -16.21 12.78 -6.07
N ASP A 20 -15.56 12.70 -7.23
CA ASP A 20 -14.11 12.62 -7.37
C ASP A 20 -13.39 13.97 -7.14
N ARG A 21 -14.15 15.08 -7.12
CA ARG A 21 -13.69 16.46 -6.91
C ARG A 21 -14.01 17.04 -5.54
N VAL A 22 -14.54 16.22 -4.62
CA VAL A 22 -14.50 16.58 -3.20
C VAL A 22 -13.04 16.70 -2.80
N ALA A 23 -12.70 17.74 -2.06
CA ALA A 23 -11.33 18.07 -1.74
C ALA A 23 -11.14 18.40 -0.25
N GLN A 24 -10.04 17.93 0.32
CA GLN A 24 -9.63 18.24 1.69
C GLN A 24 -8.32 19.03 1.67
N GLN A 25 -8.24 20.09 2.46
CA GLN A 25 -7.06 20.93 2.58
C GLN A 25 -5.89 20.12 3.16
N ARG A 26 -4.70 20.24 2.55
CA ARG A 26 -3.50 19.51 3.00
C ARG A 26 -2.90 20.09 4.28
N ARG A 27 -2.94 21.41 4.41
CA ARG A 27 -2.43 22.16 5.57
C ARG A 27 -3.43 23.25 5.92
N PRO A 28 -3.81 23.42 7.19
CA PRO A 28 -4.72 24.49 7.59
C PRO A 28 -4.26 25.86 7.06
N GLY A 29 -5.12 26.54 6.32
CA GLY A 29 -4.84 27.85 5.71
C GLY A 29 -3.93 27.84 4.47
N GLY A 30 -3.55 26.66 3.95
CA GLY A 30 -2.79 26.52 2.71
C GLY A 30 -3.65 26.59 1.44
N ALA A 31 -3.03 26.84 0.29
CA ALA A 31 -3.72 26.87 -1.00
C ALA A 31 -3.97 25.48 -1.62
N GLU A 32 -3.33 24.44 -1.08
CA GLU A 32 -3.33 23.09 -1.64
C GLU A 32 -4.40 22.19 -1.02
N TYR A 33 -5.11 21.48 -1.88
CA TYR A 33 -6.14 20.52 -1.57
C TYR A 33 -5.82 19.17 -2.22
N ARG A 34 -6.16 18.09 -1.52
CA ARG A 34 -6.17 16.74 -2.08
C ARG A 34 -7.60 16.43 -2.52
N LEU A 35 -7.76 15.95 -3.74
CA LEU A 35 -9.04 15.50 -4.29
C LEU A 35 -9.34 14.05 -3.89
N ALA A 36 -10.61 13.67 -3.92
CA ALA A 36 -11.08 12.30 -3.72
C ALA A 36 -10.51 11.32 -4.75
N ASN A 37 -10.18 11.76 -5.96
CA ASN A 37 -9.44 10.94 -6.93
C ASN A 37 -7.92 10.80 -6.62
N GLY A 38 -7.43 11.42 -5.55
CA GLY A 38 -6.03 11.36 -5.12
C GLY A 38 -5.12 12.43 -5.72
N ARG A 39 -5.57 13.19 -6.73
CA ARG A 39 -4.81 14.29 -7.33
C ARG A 39 -4.73 15.49 -6.40
N ALA A 40 -3.78 16.38 -6.67
CA ALA A 40 -3.65 17.65 -5.96
C ALA A 40 -4.24 18.78 -6.80
N ALA A 41 -4.94 19.69 -6.13
CA ALA A 41 -5.45 20.92 -6.71
C ALA A 41 -5.06 22.12 -5.83
N LEU A 42 -4.84 23.28 -6.43
CA LEU A 42 -4.46 24.49 -5.69
C LEU A 42 -5.15 25.76 -6.19
N PHE A 43 -5.36 26.70 -5.28
CA PHE A 43 -5.64 28.08 -5.64
C PHE A 43 -4.36 28.78 -6.13
N SER A 44 -4.42 29.46 -7.27
CA SER A 44 -3.27 30.25 -7.77
C SER A 44 -3.17 31.64 -7.17
N GLU A 45 -4.26 32.14 -6.60
CA GLU A 45 -4.38 33.46 -5.98
C GLU A 45 -5.07 33.31 -4.63
N THR A 46 -5.04 34.36 -3.81
CA THR A 46 -5.69 34.30 -2.48
C THR A 46 -7.19 34.29 -2.65
N ASP A 47 -7.84 33.25 -2.11
CA ASP A 47 -9.30 33.10 -2.10
C ASP A 47 -9.83 32.96 -0.67
N SER A 48 -11.04 33.45 -0.43
CA SER A 48 -11.76 33.28 0.84
C SER A 48 -11.98 31.80 1.21
N LEU A 49 -12.14 30.93 0.20
CA LEU A 49 -12.34 29.49 0.37
C LEU A 49 -11.10 28.74 0.86
N MET A 50 -9.91 29.35 0.80
CA MET A 50 -8.68 28.79 1.38
C MET A 50 -8.76 28.64 2.90
N LYS A 51 -9.75 29.24 3.56
CA LYS A 51 -10.01 29.05 5.00
C LYS A 51 -10.83 27.80 5.28
N GLN A 52 -11.47 27.23 4.26
CA GLN A 52 -12.34 26.08 4.40
C GLN A 52 -11.53 24.79 4.31
N PRO A 53 -11.65 23.88 5.29
CA PRO A 53 -10.91 22.61 5.29
C PRO A 53 -11.41 21.65 4.21
N TRP A 54 -12.65 21.83 3.76
CA TRP A 54 -13.34 20.97 2.81
C TRP A 54 -14.03 21.79 1.73
N LEU A 55 -13.88 21.36 0.49
CA LEU A 55 -14.46 21.98 -0.68
C LEU A 55 -15.02 20.92 -1.64
N VAL A 56 -15.91 21.33 -2.53
CA VAL A 56 -16.16 20.61 -3.78
C VAL A 56 -15.80 21.53 -4.94
N ILE A 57 -15.03 21.00 -5.89
CA ILE A 57 -14.50 21.80 -6.99
C ILE A 57 -15.35 21.60 -8.23
N ALA A 58 -16.02 22.66 -8.66
CA ALA A 58 -16.87 22.67 -9.85
C ALA A 58 -16.03 22.78 -11.13
N ASP A 59 -14.97 23.59 -11.11
CA ASP A 59 -14.10 23.83 -12.27
C ASP A 59 -12.61 23.74 -11.92
N LEU A 60 -11.91 22.92 -12.70
CA LEU A 60 -10.49 22.56 -12.57
C LEU A 60 -9.83 22.70 -13.93
N GLY A 61 -8.56 23.08 -13.94
CA GLY A 61 -7.76 22.90 -15.15
C GLY A 61 -6.27 22.77 -14.88
N SER A 62 -5.62 21.97 -15.71
CA SER A 62 -4.17 21.82 -15.71
C SER A 62 -3.54 22.60 -16.86
N ARG A 63 -2.42 23.28 -16.61
CA ARG A 63 -1.52 23.68 -17.71
C ARG A 63 -0.71 22.46 -18.14
N GLN A 64 -0.48 22.31 -19.44
CA GLN A 64 0.28 21.20 -20.01
C GLN A 64 1.66 21.10 -19.32
N GLY A 65 1.96 19.94 -18.71
CA GLY A 65 3.22 19.69 -17.99
C GLY A 65 3.20 19.93 -16.48
N GLN A 66 2.10 20.43 -15.89
CA GLN A 66 1.96 20.53 -14.43
C GLN A 66 1.21 19.32 -13.84
N ARG A 67 1.70 18.84 -12.70
CA ARG A 67 1.11 17.70 -11.96
C ARG A 67 -0.13 18.10 -11.15
N GLU A 68 -0.27 19.39 -10.87
CA GLU A 68 -1.29 19.96 -9.99
C GLU A 68 -2.36 20.70 -10.81
N GLU A 69 -3.62 20.57 -10.40
CA GLU A 69 -4.74 21.25 -11.06
C GLU A 69 -5.01 22.61 -10.42
N ARG A 70 -5.24 23.64 -11.24
CA ARG A 70 -5.70 24.93 -10.75
C ARG A 70 -7.19 24.87 -10.44
N ILE A 71 -7.55 25.38 -9.26
CA ILE A 71 -8.93 25.58 -8.83
C ILE A 71 -9.43 26.91 -9.43
N TYR A 72 -10.48 26.84 -10.24
CA TYR A 72 -11.14 28.04 -10.80
C TYR A 72 -12.45 28.34 -10.09
N LEU A 73 -13.23 27.31 -9.74
CA LEU A 73 -14.51 27.46 -9.06
C LEU A 73 -14.73 26.32 -8.08
N ALA A 74 -15.02 26.67 -6.82
CA ALA A 74 -15.32 25.72 -5.76
C ALA A 74 -16.43 26.27 -4.85
N ALA A 75 -17.03 25.38 -4.07
CA ALA A 75 -17.95 25.71 -2.99
C ALA A 75 -17.43 25.13 -1.67
N ASP A 76 -17.81 25.76 -0.57
CA ASP A 76 -17.64 25.18 0.76
C ASP A 76 -18.39 23.86 0.89
N PHE A 77 -17.86 22.95 1.70
CA PHE A 77 -18.44 21.63 1.87
C PHE A 77 -18.40 21.20 3.33
N ASP A 78 -19.55 20.76 3.83
CA ASP A 78 -19.67 20.19 5.17
C ASP A 78 -19.50 18.66 5.11
N PRO A 79 -18.40 18.10 5.63
CA PRO A 79 -18.16 16.66 5.59
C PRO A 79 -19.17 15.85 6.43
N VAL A 80 -19.96 16.47 7.32
CA VAL A 80 -21.04 15.79 8.05
C VAL A 80 -22.10 15.24 7.08
N LEU A 81 -22.20 15.78 5.86
CA LEU A 81 -23.10 15.25 4.83
C LEU A 81 -22.74 13.81 4.40
N PHE A 82 -21.51 13.36 4.62
CA PHE A 82 -21.09 11.97 4.43
C PHE A 82 -21.71 10.99 5.45
N ASP A 83 -22.29 11.48 6.54
CA ASP A 83 -23.05 10.67 7.49
C ASP A 83 -24.55 10.60 7.12
N SER A 84 -24.98 11.27 6.04
CA SER A 84 -26.39 11.32 5.63
C SER A 84 -26.57 11.16 4.12
N VAL A 85 -26.87 12.22 3.38
CA VAL A 85 -27.28 12.17 1.96
C VAL A 85 -26.15 11.70 1.03
N LEU A 86 -24.89 11.74 1.48
CA LEU A 86 -23.73 11.26 0.72
C LEU A 86 -23.15 9.95 1.27
N ALA A 87 -23.87 9.26 2.16
CA ALA A 87 -23.36 8.05 2.83
C ALA A 87 -22.93 6.95 1.85
N GLU A 88 -23.59 6.82 0.69
CA GLU A 88 -23.25 5.83 -0.34
C GLU A 88 -21.88 6.08 -1.01
N GLN A 89 -21.34 7.28 -0.91
CA GLN A 89 -20.00 7.60 -1.40
C GLN A 89 -18.90 7.19 -0.42
N VAL A 90 -19.26 6.89 0.83
CA VAL A 90 -18.33 6.49 1.88
C VAL A 90 -18.09 4.99 1.81
N ARG A 91 -16.82 4.62 1.75
CA ARG A 91 -16.37 3.23 1.86
C ARG A 91 -15.66 3.01 3.18
N GLN A 92 -15.93 1.88 3.77
CA GLN A 92 -15.17 1.39 4.91
C GLN A 92 -14.12 0.41 4.41
N VAL A 93 -12.86 0.68 4.71
CA VAL A 93 -11.74 -0.15 4.28
C VAL A 93 -10.88 -0.47 5.47
N ASP A 94 -10.64 -1.76 5.68
CA ASP A 94 -9.69 -2.23 6.68
C ASP A 94 -8.29 -2.13 6.06
N GLN A 95 -7.45 -1.28 6.65
CA GLN A 95 -6.09 -1.02 6.22
C GLN A 95 -5.12 -1.58 7.25
N LEU A 96 -4.28 -2.51 6.79
CA LEU A 96 -3.10 -2.95 7.53
C LEU A 96 -1.87 -2.27 6.92
N ASP A 97 -1.33 -1.31 7.65
CA ASP A 97 -0.11 -0.64 7.23
C ASP A 97 0.95 -0.67 8.30
N TRP A 98 2.18 -0.41 7.88
CA TRP A 98 3.28 -0.33 8.80
C TRP A 98 3.43 1.09 9.34
N ASP A 99 3.39 1.25 10.67
CA ASP A 99 3.81 2.50 11.26
C ASP A 99 5.34 2.53 11.32
N GLU A 100 5.97 3.26 10.39
CA GLU A 100 7.43 3.38 10.34
C GLU A 100 8.03 4.06 11.57
N ARG A 101 7.27 4.93 12.24
CA ARG A 101 7.77 5.64 13.44
C ARG A 101 7.80 4.71 14.64
N GLU A 102 6.73 3.96 14.82
CA GLU A 102 6.57 3.07 15.98
C GLU A 102 7.13 1.66 15.74
N GLY A 103 7.42 1.28 14.50
CA GLY A 103 7.91 -0.05 14.19
C GLY A 103 6.90 -1.14 14.54
N VAL A 104 5.60 -0.89 14.32
CA VAL A 104 4.51 -1.85 14.56
C VAL A 104 3.54 -1.96 13.39
N LEU A 105 2.90 -3.12 13.28
CA LEU A 105 1.77 -3.31 12.36
C LEU A 105 0.58 -2.52 12.90
N ARG A 106 0.16 -1.49 12.16
CA ARG A 106 -1.02 -0.71 12.46
C ARG A 106 -2.18 -1.24 11.64
N ALA A 107 -3.15 -1.78 12.35
CA ALA A 107 -4.42 -2.19 11.79
C ALA A 107 -5.45 -1.13 12.11
N GLU A 108 -6.02 -0.51 11.09
CA GLU A 108 -7.08 0.47 11.26
C GLU A 108 -8.16 0.34 10.20
N ARG A 109 -9.38 0.60 10.62
CA ARG A 109 -10.54 0.75 9.77
C ARG A 109 -10.64 2.21 9.39
N GLN A 110 -10.60 2.48 8.10
CA GLN A 110 -10.76 3.83 7.57
C GLN A 110 -12.14 3.99 6.95
N ARG A 111 -12.80 5.10 7.29
CA ARG A 111 -13.92 5.62 6.47
C ARG A 111 -13.32 6.56 5.43
N LYS A 112 -13.52 6.28 4.14
CA LYS A 112 -12.95 7.06 3.05
C LYS A 112 -13.98 7.44 1.99
N VAL A 113 -13.71 8.55 1.31
CA VAL A 113 -14.36 8.95 0.05
C VAL A 113 -13.28 9.06 -1.00
N GLY A 114 -13.23 8.09 -1.90
CA GLY A 114 -12.07 7.85 -2.75
C GLY A 114 -10.78 7.75 -1.91
N GLU A 115 -9.87 8.68 -2.13
CA GLU A 115 -8.58 8.77 -1.44
C GLU A 115 -8.58 9.63 -0.16
N LEU A 116 -9.68 10.31 0.16
CA LEU A 116 -9.82 11.13 1.36
C LEU A 116 -10.21 10.28 2.55
N VAL A 117 -9.48 10.40 3.66
CA VAL A 117 -9.78 9.67 4.91
C VAL A 117 -10.60 10.57 5.82
N LEU A 118 -11.84 10.18 6.09
CA LEU A 118 -12.77 10.88 6.97
C LEU A 118 -12.46 10.58 8.44
N SER A 119 -12.27 9.30 8.76
CA SER A 119 -11.91 8.85 10.11
C SER A 119 -11.07 7.58 10.07
N ARG A 120 -10.38 7.32 11.19
CA ARG A 120 -9.56 6.12 11.43
C ARG A 120 -9.91 5.54 12.78
N GLU A 121 -10.15 4.25 12.84
CA GLU A 121 -10.42 3.52 14.07
C GLU A 121 -9.50 2.31 14.16
N PRO A 122 -8.81 2.06 15.30
CA PRO A 122 -7.99 0.86 15.45
C PRO A 122 -8.83 -0.41 15.24
N LEU A 123 -8.33 -1.35 14.43
CA LEU A 123 -8.93 -2.67 14.30
C LEU A 123 -8.44 -3.57 15.44
N SER A 124 -9.31 -3.82 16.40
CA SER A 124 -9.08 -4.85 17.42
C SER A 124 -9.51 -6.23 16.89
N GLY A 125 -8.68 -7.25 17.08
CA GLY A 125 -9.06 -8.63 16.78
C GLY A 125 -9.03 -9.00 15.29
N LEU A 126 -7.99 -8.58 14.56
CA LEU A 126 -7.71 -9.13 13.23
C LEU A 126 -7.67 -10.66 13.28
N ASP A 127 -8.31 -11.31 12.31
CA ASP A 127 -8.10 -12.72 12.12
C ASP A 127 -6.64 -13.01 11.76
N GLU A 128 -6.17 -14.20 12.11
CA GLU A 128 -4.77 -14.58 11.90
C GLU A 128 -4.41 -14.60 10.40
N SER A 129 -5.39 -14.89 9.55
CA SER A 129 -5.28 -14.92 8.10
C SER A 129 -5.01 -13.52 7.50
N ALA A 130 -5.83 -12.50 7.81
CA ALA A 130 -5.63 -11.15 7.28
C ALA A 130 -4.35 -10.52 7.81
N ARG A 131 -4.00 -10.78 9.08
CA ARG A 131 -2.71 -10.36 9.62
C ARG A 131 -1.55 -10.97 8.85
N THR A 132 -1.59 -12.27 8.60
CA THR A 132 -0.54 -13.00 7.87
C THR A 132 -0.43 -12.50 6.43
N GLN A 133 -1.56 -12.30 5.74
CA GLN A 133 -1.58 -11.74 4.38
C GLN A 133 -1.02 -10.31 4.34
N ALA A 134 -1.30 -9.49 5.36
CA ALA A 134 -0.72 -8.15 5.45
C ALA A 134 0.80 -8.17 5.62
N LEU A 135 1.34 -9.12 6.39
CA LEU A 135 2.78 -9.31 6.53
C LEU A 135 3.42 -9.75 5.21
N VAL A 136 2.78 -10.64 4.45
CA VAL A 136 3.20 -11.00 3.09
C VAL A 136 3.21 -9.77 2.18
N ASN A 137 2.13 -8.98 2.18
CA ASN A 137 2.04 -7.76 1.39
C ASN A 137 3.06 -6.69 1.80
N LEU A 138 3.46 -6.67 3.08
CA LEU A 138 4.52 -5.79 3.57
C LEU A 138 5.87 -6.17 2.94
N VAL A 139 6.25 -7.45 2.99
CA VAL A 139 7.48 -7.95 2.35
C VAL A 139 7.44 -7.68 0.85
N ARG A 140 6.29 -7.87 0.19
CA ARG A 140 6.10 -7.57 -1.23
C ARG A 140 6.35 -6.09 -1.57
N ARG A 141 5.93 -5.17 -0.71
CA ARG A 141 6.13 -3.71 -0.89
C ARG A 141 7.54 -3.24 -0.54
N LYS A 142 8.12 -3.76 0.56
CA LYS A 142 9.45 -3.36 1.07
C LYS A 142 10.61 -4.09 0.39
N GLY A 143 10.34 -5.23 -0.22
CA GLY A 143 11.34 -6.10 -0.84
C GLY A 143 11.90 -7.15 0.12
N LEU A 144 12.74 -8.03 -0.43
CA LEU A 144 13.37 -9.13 0.30
C LEU A 144 14.40 -8.65 1.34
N GLU A 145 14.89 -7.42 1.23
CA GLU A 145 15.80 -6.78 2.20
C GLU A 145 15.20 -6.65 3.61
N LEU A 146 13.89 -6.85 3.76
CA LEU A 146 13.25 -6.95 5.06
C LEU A 146 13.61 -8.23 5.83
N LEU A 147 14.00 -9.28 5.10
CA LEU A 147 14.36 -10.58 5.64
C LEU A 147 15.85 -10.62 5.98
N PRO A 148 16.28 -11.47 6.93
CA PRO A 148 17.67 -11.49 7.41
C PRO A 148 18.58 -12.24 6.42
N TRP A 149 18.72 -11.71 5.20
CA TRP A 149 19.66 -12.23 4.21
C TRP A 149 21.08 -12.02 4.68
N THR A 150 21.85 -13.10 4.73
CA THR A 150 23.29 -13.04 4.98
C THR A 150 24.05 -13.21 3.67
N PRO A 151 25.35 -12.82 3.62
CA PRO A 151 26.19 -13.08 2.46
C PRO A 151 26.19 -14.57 2.04
N GLU A 152 26.14 -15.48 3.01
CA GLU A 152 26.11 -16.92 2.78
C GLU A 152 24.81 -17.36 2.09
N LEU A 153 23.66 -16.81 2.52
CA LEU A 153 22.36 -17.10 1.89
C LEU A 153 22.26 -16.49 0.49
N ARG A 154 22.84 -15.31 0.27
CA ARG A 154 22.94 -14.70 -1.06
C ARG A 154 23.86 -15.53 -1.97
N GLN A 155 24.94 -16.07 -1.44
CA GLN A 155 25.82 -16.96 -2.19
C GLN A 155 25.13 -18.28 -2.53
N TRP A 156 24.37 -18.86 -1.60
CA TRP A 156 23.52 -20.02 -1.87
C TRP A 156 22.52 -19.74 -2.99
N GLN A 157 21.83 -18.60 -2.95
CA GLN A 157 20.88 -18.18 -3.98
C GLN A 157 21.56 -18.07 -5.35
N ALA A 158 22.76 -17.48 -5.41
CA ALA A 158 23.54 -17.34 -6.63
C ALA A 158 23.97 -18.70 -7.21
N ARG A 159 24.39 -19.65 -6.37
CA ARG A 159 24.76 -21.01 -6.79
C ARG A 159 23.58 -21.76 -7.41
N VAL A 160 22.40 -21.69 -6.78
CA VAL A 160 21.18 -22.31 -7.31
C VAL A 160 20.77 -21.66 -8.64
N ALA A 161 20.82 -20.32 -8.71
CA ALA A 161 20.48 -19.58 -9.93
C ALA A 161 21.43 -19.92 -11.09
N LEU A 162 22.73 -20.06 -10.82
CA LEU A 162 23.73 -20.48 -11.82
C LEU A 162 23.41 -21.86 -12.39
N LEU A 163 23.17 -22.86 -11.53
CA LEU A 163 22.87 -24.22 -11.99
C LEU A 163 21.54 -24.28 -12.78
N ARG A 164 20.53 -23.52 -12.34
CA ARG A 164 19.28 -23.36 -13.08
C ARG A 164 19.53 -22.78 -14.48
N GLN A 165 20.33 -21.73 -14.57
CA GLN A 165 20.64 -21.07 -15.84
C GLN A 165 21.33 -22.04 -16.80
N LEU A 166 22.34 -22.77 -16.34
CA LEU A 166 23.07 -23.75 -17.16
C LEU A 166 22.16 -24.89 -17.67
N ASP A 167 21.27 -25.42 -16.81
CA ASP A 167 20.28 -26.44 -17.21
C ASP A 167 19.33 -25.92 -18.30
N LEU A 168 18.81 -24.69 -18.13
CA LEU A 168 17.90 -24.06 -19.08
C LEU A 168 18.58 -23.78 -20.42
N GLU A 169 19.84 -23.32 -20.42
CA GLU A 169 20.64 -23.11 -21.62
C GLU A 169 20.91 -24.42 -22.37
N ALA A 170 21.17 -25.51 -21.63
CA ALA A 170 21.50 -26.81 -22.23
C ALA A 170 20.27 -27.58 -22.73
N THR A 171 19.15 -27.53 -22.00
CA THR A 171 18.01 -28.46 -22.22
C THR A 171 16.65 -27.79 -22.33
N GLY A 172 16.55 -26.47 -22.09
CA GLY A 172 15.29 -25.74 -22.07
C GLY A 172 14.40 -26.01 -20.84
N ALA A 173 14.83 -26.88 -19.93
CA ALA A 173 14.16 -27.20 -18.67
C ALA A 173 15.19 -27.26 -17.53
N SER A 174 14.76 -27.09 -16.28
CA SER A 174 15.65 -27.27 -15.14
C SER A 174 14.92 -27.86 -13.94
N GLN A 175 15.62 -28.76 -13.24
CA GLN A 175 15.18 -29.29 -11.95
C GLN A 175 15.40 -28.30 -10.81
N TRP A 176 16.28 -27.31 -10.97
CA TRP A 176 16.57 -26.29 -9.96
C TRP A 176 15.43 -25.27 -9.90
N PRO A 177 14.88 -24.97 -8.72
CA PRO A 177 13.80 -23.99 -8.58
C PRO A 177 14.27 -22.58 -8.94
N ASP A 178 13.35 -21.73 -9.41
CA ASP A 178 13.61 -20.31 -9.59
C ASP A 178 13.60 -19.62 -8.22
N VAL A 179 14.79 -19.32 -7.72
CA VAL A 179 15.01 -18.60 -6.45
C VAL A 179 15.45 -17.16 -6.67
N SER A 180 15.24 -16.60 -7.87
CA SER A 180 15.50 -15.18 -8.11
C SER A 180 14.66 -14.29 -7.21
N ASP A 181 15.11 -13.07 -6.91
CA ASP A 181 14.36 -12.12 -6.06
C ASP A 181 12.92 -11.91 -6.58
N GLY A 182 12.76 -11.83 -7.90
CA GLY A 182 11.45 -11.72 -8.54
C GLY A 182 10.55 -12.94 -8.36
N ALA A 183 11.11 -14.15 -8.40
CA ALA A 183 10.36 -15.39 -8.16
C ALA A 183 10.01 -15.55 -6.68
N LEU A 184 10.95 -15.26 -5.77
CA LEU A 184 10.71 -15.31 -4.32
C LEU A 184 9.63 -14.30 -3.89
N LEU A 185 9.63 -13.08 -4.44
CA LEU A 185 8.58 -12.09 -4.17
C LEU A 185 7.20 -12.50 -4.70
N LYS A 186 7.16 -13.22 -5.83
CA LYS A 186 5.91 -13.77 -6.38
C LYS A 186 5.37 -14.95 -5.57
N GLY A 187 6.27 -15.71 -4.94
CA GLY A 187 5.96 -16.94 -4.22
C GLY A 187 5.84 -16.81 -2.69
N LEU A 188 5.75 -15.59 -2.15
CA LEU A 188 5.77 -15.35 -0.70
C LEU A 188 4.71 -16.15 0.06
N GLU A 189 3.52 -16.31 -0.53
CA GLU A 189 2.42 -17.09 0.03
C GLU A 189 2.79 -18.57 0.23
N GLN A 190 3.64 -19.13 -0.63
CA GLN A 190 4.02 -20.54 -0.58
C GLN A 190 5.17 -20.79 0.38
N TRP A 191 6.22 -19.95 0.37
CA TRP A 191 7.46 -20.26 1.08
C TRP A 191 7.65 -19.47 2.37
N LEU A 192 7.13 -18.24 2.48
CA LEU A 192 7.34 -17.38 3.65
C LEU A 192 6.15 -17.38 4.59
N GLN A 193 4.93 -17.32 4.04
CA GLN A 193 3.68 -17.20 4.80
C GLN A 193 3.54 -18.19 5.97
N PRO A 194 3.88 -19.48 5.85
CA PRO A 194 3.74 -20.45 6.95
C PRO A 194 4.58 -20.09 8.19
N TYR A 195 5.60 -19.25 8.05
CA TYR A 195 6.53 -18.88 9.10
C TYR A 195 6.23 -17.52 9.76
N LEU A 196 5.20 -16.79 9.29
CA LEU A 196 4.90 -15.41 9.72
C LEU A 196 4.00 -15.28 10.96
N GLY A 197 3.40 -16.37 11.46
CA GLY A 197 2.37 -16.29 12.53
C GLY A 197 2.82 -15.57 13.81
N LYS A 198 4.12 -15.64 14.15
CA LYS A 198 4.71 -15.00 15.35
C LYS A 198 5.18 -13.56 15.12
N VAL A 199 5.16 -13.06 13.88
CA VAL A 199 5.68 -11.73 13.52
C VAL A 199 4.63 -10.67 13.86
N SER A 200 4.92 -9.82 14.85
CA SER A 200 4.05 -8.70 15.26
C SER A 200 4.73 -7.34 15.17
N ARG A 201 6.06 -7.32 15.02
CA ARG A 201 6.91 -6.12 14.91
C ARG A 201 7.91 -6.30 13.77
N LEU A 202 8.42 -5.21 13.20
CA LEU A 202 9.35 -5.28 12.06
C LEU A 202 10.64 -5.97 12.48
N SER A 203 11.09 -5.69 13.70
CA SER A 203 12.24 -6.34 14.30
C SER A 203 12.09 -7.87 14.39
N HIS A 204 10.88 -8.42 14.37
CA HIS A 204 10.69 -9.87 14.39
C HIS A 204 11.07 -10.52 13.05
N PHE A 205 11.05 -9.79 11.92
CA PHE A 205 11.52 -10.34 10.64
C PHE A 205 13.00 -10.70 10.71
N ALA A 206 13.81 -9.90 11.41
CA ALA A 206 15.23 -10.18 11.61
C ALA A 206 15.49 -11.48 12.40
N ASN A 207 14.50 -11.98 13.13
CA ASN A 207 14.59 -13.21 13.92
C ASN A 207 14.06 -14.44 13.17
N LEU A 208 13.62 -14.30 11.92
CA LEU A 208 13.22 -15.44 11.11
C LEU A 208 14.44 -16.31 10.82
N GLU A 209 14.28 -17.63 10.97
CA GLU A 209 15.30 -18.61 10.59
C GLU A 209 15.29 -18.78 9.07
N LEU A 210 15.79 -17.75 8.37
CA LEU A 210 15.68 -17.64 6.91
C LEU A 210 16.43 -18.78 6.21
N ALA A 211 17.52 -19.27 6.78
CA ALA A 211 18.31 -20.33 6.16
C ALA A 211 17.48 -21.61 6.00
N GLY A 212 16.87 -22.12 7.06
CA GLY A 212 15.99 -23.30 6.95
C GLY A 212 14.79 -23.05 6.05
N ILE A 213 14.20 -21.85 6.10
CA ILE A 213 13.08 -21.49 5.24
C ILE A 213 13.45 -21.59 3.74
N ILE A 214 14.55 -20.98 3.32
CA ILE A 214 14.94 -20.99 1.90
C ILE A 214 15.55 -22.32 1.48
N HIS A 215 16.25 -23.04 2.36
CA HIS A 215 16.76 -24.37 2.05
C HIS A 215 15.62 -25.37 1.77
N ASN A 216 14.46 -25.19 2.40
CA ASN A 216 13.26 -26.00 2.11
C ASN A 216 12.72 -25.82 0.68
N LEU A 217 13.17 -24.81 -0.07
CA LEU A 217 12.83 -24.65 -1.49
C LEU A 217 13.52 -25.68 -2.39
N LEU A 218 14.61 -26.29 -1.93
CA LEU A 218 15.34 -27.33 -2.67
C LEU A 218 14.88 -28.72 -2.23
N PRO A 219 14.00 -29.40 -3.01
CA PRO A 219 13.65 -30.78 -2.73
C PRO A 219 14.88 -31.69 -2.85
N TRP A 220 14.92 -32.74 -2.03
CA TRP A 220 15.93 -33.79 -2.16
C TRP A 220 15.86 -34.44 -3.57
N PRO A 221 17.00 -34.71 -4.26
CA PRO A 221 18.39 -34.66 -3.80
C PRO A 221 19.16 -33.37 -4.13
N LEU A 222 18.47 -32.28 -4.49
CA LEU A 222 19.13 -31.06 -4.98
C LEU A 222 20.11 -30.41 -4.00
N PRO A 223 19.89 -30.40 -2.66
CA PRO A 223 20.88 -29.84 -1.73
C PRO A 223 22.25 -30.49 -1.85
N GLN A 224 22.33 -31.83 -1.91
CA GLN A 224 23.59 -32.54 -2.05
C GLN A 224 24.26 -32.27 -3.40
N ARG A 225 23.46 -32.24 -4.48
CA ARG A 225 23.97 -31.90 -5.82
C ARG A 225 24.48 -30.47 -5.91
N LEU A 226 23.94 -29.54 -5.12
CA LEU A 226 24.38 -28.15 -5.12
C LEU A 226 25.80 -28.04 -4.57
N ASP A 227 26.11 -28.81 -3.53
CA ASP A 227 27.44 -28.87 -2.94
C ASP A 227 28.47 -29.56 -3.85
N GLU A 228 28.05 -30.55 -4.63
CA GLU A 228 28.90 -31.23 -5.61
C GLU A 228 29.15 -30.37 -6.88
N LEU A 229 28.11 -29.76 -7.44
CA LEU A 229 28.16 -29.09 -8.74
C LEU A 229 28.57 -27.61 -8.66
N ALA A 230 28.33 -26.98 -7.51
CA ALA A 230 28.70 -25.58 -7.28
C ALA A 230 29.17 -25.44 -5.82
N PRO A 231 30.37 -25.90 -5.43
CA PRO A 231 30.83 -25.81 -4.04
C PRO A 231 31.05 -24.37 -3.55
N ILE A 232 31.11 -24.18 -2.24
CA ILE A 232 31.47 -22.90 -1.63
C ILE A 232 32.97 -22.66 -1.87
N THR A 233 33.30 -21.54 -2.49
CA THR A 233 34.66 -21.00 -2.62
C THR A 233 35.10 -20.28 -1.35
#